data_AF-A0AAX3PQR8-F1
#
_entry.id   AF-A0AAX3PQR8-F1
#
_cell.length_a   1.000
_cell.length_b   1.000
_cell.length_c   1.000
_cell.angle_alpha   90.00
_cell.angle_beta   90.00
_cell.angle_gamma   90.00
#
_symmetry.space_group_name_H-M   'P 1'
#
loop_
_entity.id
_entity.type
_entity.pdbx_description
1 polymer ?
#
loop_
_entity_poly.entity_id
_entity_poly.type
_entity_poly.pdbx_seq_one_letter_code
_entity_poly.pdbx_strand_id
1 'polypeptide(L)' 'MSEKTLQPHEQRVVEEKEQLKERLDKLMDFLQKGQPKFIDDKNWTLLQEQCDAMNWYYTILISRIELF' A
#
# COMPACT_ATOMS: atom_id res chain seq x y z
N MET A 1 21.66 21.04 10.41
CA MET A 1 21.18 19.90 9.59
C MET A 1 20.43 20.53 8.42
N SER A 2 20.95 20.41 7.20
CA SER A 2 20.26 20.94 6.01
C SER A 2 19.00 20.10 5.79
N GLU A 3 17.82 20.71 5.80
CA GLU A 3 16.63 20.06 5.25
C GLU A 3 16.93 19.78 3.78
N LYS A 4 17.05 18.50 3.44
CA LYS A 4 17.30 18.06 2.08
C LYS A 4 15.96 18.18 1.35
N THR A 5 15.80 19.19 0.52
CA THR A 5 14.59 19.35 -0.29
C THR A 5 14.49 18.19 -1.26
N LEU A 6 13.41 17.41 -1.17
CA LEU A 6 13.14 16.30 -2.08
C LEU A 6 13.04 16.81 -3.52
N GLN A 7 13.62 16.07 -4.46
CA GLN A 7 13.41 16.28 -5.87
C GLN A 7 11.95 15.98 -6.24
N PRO A 8 11.40 16.56 -7.32
CA PRO A 8 10.01 16.32 -7.71
C PRO A 8 9.67 14.84 -7.89
N HIS A 9 10.63 14.02 -8.32
CA HIS A 9 10.41 12.59 -8.48
C HIS A 9 10.44 11.82 -7.15
N GLU A 10 11.21 12.27 -6.16
CA GLU A 10 11.26 11.71 -4.81
C GLU A 10 9.99 12.04 -4.03
N GLN A 11 9.52 13.29 -4.14
CA GLN A 11 8.25 13.73 -3.57
C GLN A 11 7.07 12.90 -4.11
N ARG A 12 7.05 12.58 -5.41
CA ARG A 12 6.03 11.68 -5.98
C ARG A 12 6.02 10.30 -5.35
N VAL A 13 7.19 9.75 -5.00
CA VAL A 13 7.28 8.43 -4.34
C VAL A 13 6.74 8.50 -2.90
N VAL A 14 6.99 9.60 -2.18
CA VAL A 14 6.42 9.83 -0.85
C VAL A 14 4.89 9.92 -0.92
N GLU A 15 4.35 10.70 -1.85
CA GLU A 15 2.91 10.84 -2.05
C GLU A 15 2.25 9.51 -2.44
N GLU A 16 2.89 8.76 -3.34
CA GLU A 16 2.41 7.44 -3.75
C GLU A 16 2.38 6.46 -2.57
N LYS A 17 3.41 6.47 -1.71
CA LYS A 17 3.44 5.66 -0.48
C LYS A 17 2.26 6.00 0.44
N GLU A 18 1.97 7.27 0.66
CA GLU A 18 0.86 7.69 1.53
C GLU A 18 -0.51 7.26 0.97
N GLN A 19 -0.73 7.49 -0.33
CA GLN A 19 -1.97 7.07 -0.99
C GLN A 19 -2.15 5.55 -0.97
N LEU A 20 -1.06 4.80 -1.16
CA LEU A 20 -1.09 3.35 -1.09
C LEU A 20 -1.37 2.85 0.32
N LYS A 21 -0.76 3.46 1.35
CA LYS A 21 -1.00 3.10 2.76
C LYS A 21 -2.47 3.21 3.13
N GLU A 22 -3.11 4.32 2.77
CA GLU A 22 -4.53 4.53 3.06
C GLU A 22 -5.42 3.44 2.42
N ARG A 23 -5.13 3.06 1.17
CA ARG A 23 -5.86 2.01 0.46
C ARG A 23 -5.59 0.62 1.05
N LEU A 24 -4.33 0.35 1.40
CA LEU A 24 -3.90 -0.91 1.99
C LEU A 24 -4.57 -1.10 3.36
N ASP A 25 -4.58 -0.09 4.21
CA ASP A 25 -5.22 -0.14 5.54
C ASP A 25 -6.70 -0.46 5.43
N LYS A 26 -7.41 0.22 4.52
CA LYS A 26 -8.84 -0.05 4.28
C LYS A 26 -9.09 -1.48 3.82
N LEU A 27 -8.22 -2.03 2.97
CA LEU A 27 -8.35 -3.41 2.50
C LEU A 27 -8.01 -4.41 3.61
N MET A 28 -6.95 -4.18 4.38
CA MET A 28 -6.59 -5.00 5.54
C MET A 28 -7.73 -5.02 6.57
N ASP A 29 -8.28 -3.87 6.93
CA ASP A 29 -9.40 -3.73 7.85
C ASP A 29 -10.66 -4.45 7.34
N PHE A 30 -10.88 -4.47 6.03
CA PHE A 30 -11.98 -5.20 5.41
C PHE A 30 -11.73 -6.72 5.49
N LEU A 31 -10.54 -7.19 5.13
CA LEU A 31 -10.17 -8.60 5.13
C LEU A 31 -10.16 -9.22 6.54
N GLN A 32 -9.75 -8.45 7.56
CA GLN A 32 -9.74 -8.89 8.97
C GLN A 32 -11.13 -9.24 9.51
N LYS A 33 -12.20 -8.72 8.90
CA LYS A 33 -13.59 -9.03 9.29
C LYS A 33 -14.07 -10.40 8.78
N GLY A 34 -13.27 -11.07 7.95
CA GLY A 34 -13.60 -12.35 7.34
C GLY A 34 -14.46 -12.22 6.08
N GLN A 35 -14.56 -13.32 5.33
CA GLN A 35 -15.27 -13.37 4.05
C GLN A 35 -16.78 -13.17 4.24
N PRO A 36 -17.40 -12.12 3.65
CA PRO A 36 -18.82 -11.93 3.73
C PRO A 36 -19.57 -12.81 2.72
N LYS A 37 -20.84 -13.13 3.00
CA LYS A 37 -21.67 -14.03 2.17
C LYS A 37 -21.90 -13.55 0.72
N PHE A 38 -21.67 -12.28 0.42
CA PHE A 38 -21.89 -11.70 -0.90
C PHE A 38 -20.64 -11.73 -1.80
N ILE A 39 -19.50 -12.20 -1.29
CA ILE A 39 -18.26 -12.36 -2.05
C ILE A 39 -17.96 -13.86 -2.16
N ASP A 40 -17.85 -14.36 -3.39
CA ASP A 40 -17.45 -15.75 -3.63
C ASP A 40 -15.96 -15.97 -3.31
N ASP A 41 -15.59 -17.24 -3.15
CA ASP A 41 -14.24 -17.64 -2.73
C ASP A 41 -13.15 -17.13 -3.68
N LYS A 42 -13.46 -17.03 -4.98
CA LYS A 42 -12.53 -16.56 -5.99
C LYS A 42 -12.25 -15.06 -5.82
N ASN A 43 -13.29 -14.24 -5.70
CA ASN A 43 -13.15 -12.82 -5.47
C ASN A 43 -12.52 -12.53 -4.10
N TRP A 44 -12.82 -13.35 -3.09
CA TRP A 44 -12.18 -13.23 -1.78
C TRP A 44 -10.67 -13.49 -1.86
N THR A 45 -10.27 -14.55 -2.56
CA THR A 45 -8.85 -14.87 -2.82
C THR A 45 -8.15 -13.72 -3.56
N LEU A 46 -8.79 -13.16 -4.59
CA LEU A 46 -8.23 -12.02 -5.33
C LEU A 46 -8.05 -10.77 -4.46
N LEU A 47 -8.93 -10.51 -3.49
CA LEU A 47 -8.77 -9.41 -2.53
C LEU A 47 -7.58 -9.64 -1.59
N GLN A 48 -7.33 -10.89 -1.20
CA GLN A 48 -6.15 -11.25 -0.41
C GLN A 48 -4.87 -11.06 -1.22
N GLU A 49 -4.82 -11.57 -2.45
CA GLU A 49 -3.68 -11.37 -3.36
C GLU A 49 -3.43 -9.89 -3.66
N GLN A 50 -4.49 -9.10 -3.84
CA GLN A 50 -4.40 -7.65 -3.99
C GLN A 50 -3.76 -7.00 -2.76
N CYS A 51 -4.17 -7.40 -1.55
CA CYS A 51 -3.62 -6.89 -0.30
C CYS A 51 -2.12 -7.20 -0.19
N ASP A 52 -1.72 -8.42 -0.52
CA ASP A 52 -0.31 -8.84 -0.49
C ASP A 52 0.54 -8.05 -1.49
N ALA A 53 0.05 -7.89 -2.73
CA ALA A 53 0.73 -7.11 -3.75
C ALA A 53 0.87 -5.63 -3.36
N MET A 54 -0.18 -5.04 -2.78
CA MET A 54 -0.14 -3.67 -2.27
C MET A 54 0.85 -3.51 -1.11
N ASN A 55 0.90 -4.47 -0.18
CA ASN A 55 1.85 -4.45 0.93
C ASN A 55 3.31 -4.60 0.46
N TRP A 56 3.54 -5.46 -0.53
CA TRP A 56 4.86 -5.60 -1.14
C TRP A 56 5.30 -4.32 -1.84
N TYR A 57 4.39 -3.72 -2.62
CA TYR A 57 4.68 -2.44 -3.27
C TYR A 57 4.93 -1.31 -2.26
N TYR A 58 4.16 -1.25 -1.18
CA TYR A 58 4.36 -0.29 -0.10
C TYR A 58 5.76 -0.43 0.53
N THR A 59 6.21 -1.67 0.76
CA THR A 59 7.56 -1.95 1.28
C THR A 59 8.64 -1.46 0.30
N ILE A 60 8.45 -1.67 -1.00
CA ILE A 60 9.36 -1.13 -2.03
C ILE A 60 9.42 0.40 -1.97
N LEU A 61 8.29 1.08 -1.83
CA LEU A 61 8.27 2.55 -1.75
C LEU A 61 9.00 3.06 -0.50
N ILE A 62 8.86 2.39 0.66
CA ILE A 62 9.64 2.71 1.86
C ILE A 62 11.14 2.58 1.58
N SER A 63 11.57 1.43 1.05
CA SER A 63 12.98 1.20 0.73
C SER A 63 13.54 2.19 -0.29
N ARG A 64 12.72 2.68 -1.23
CA ARG A 64 13.12 3.75 -2.15
C ARG A 64 13.32 5.07 -1.43
N ILE A 65 12.42 5.43 -0.50
CA ILE A 65 12.49 6.69 0.26
C ILE A 65 13.73 6.75 1.16
N GLU A 66 14.17 5.61 1.69
CA GLU A 66 15.41 5.51 2.48
C GLU A 66 16.68 5.90 1.67
N LEU A 67 16.59 5.95 0.34
CA LEU A 67 17.70 6.30 -0.56
C LEU A 67 17.75 7.79 -0.94
N PHE A 68 16.77 8.61 -0.53
CA PHE A 68 16.64 10.02 -0.94
C PHE A 68 17.63 10.98 -0.25
#